data_AF-A0A6A8AQV7-F1
#
_entry.id   AF-A0A6A8AQV7-F1
#
_cell.length_a   1.000
_cell.length_b   1.000
_cell.length_c   1.000
_cell.angle_alpha   90.00
_cell.angle_beta   90.00
_cell.angle_gamma   90.00
#
_symmetry.space_group_name_H-M   'P 1'
#
loop_
_entity.id
_entity.type
_entity.pdbx_description
1 polymer ?
#
loop_
_entity_poly.entity_id
_entity_poly.type
_entity_poly.pdbx_seq_one_letter_code
_entity_poly.pdbx_strand_id
1 'polypeptide(L)'
;PMAVMDFMVVPLGLYLSNHIKFGRKLRNCPKVYATNYFLKHEGEYTNEKVDKKVWILWAEGRVHGEYTAIRTPIGYLPHYEDLRGMFRHVFDREYTQEEYDQQFSVRVDRYLEKIARMEEIYRDEPDMPAEFWEVLETQKGELLSLKEQTGKTVLKPAFFL
;
A
#
# COMPACT_ATOMS: atom_id res chain seq x y z
N PRO A 1 12.59 -7.54 4.59
CA PRO A 1 11.85 -7.63 3.30
C PRO A 1 11.05 -8.94 3.24
N MET A 2 9.86 -8.94 2.63
CA MET A 2 9.01 -10.13 2.33
C MET A 2 8.81 -11.14 3.49
N ALA A 3 8.93 -10.69 4.75
CA ALA A 3 8.92 -11.53 5.94
C ALA A 3 9.90 -12.73 5.90
N VAL A 4 11.03 -12.60 5.19
CA VAL A 4 11.99 -13.70 4.95
C VAL A 4 13.42 -13.37 5.38
N MET A 5 13.65 -12.23 6.04
CA MET A 5 15.00 -11.73 6.36
C MET A 5 15.81 -12.74 7.20
N ASP A 6 15.20 -13.32 8.23
CA ASP A 6 15.87 -14.30 9.11
C ASP A 6 16.16 -15.66 8.44
N PHE A 7 15.59 -15.88 7.25
CA PHE A 7 15.71 -17.13 6.50
C PHE A 7 16.52 -16.96 5.20
N MET A 8 17.17 -15.80 5.04
CA MET A 8 17.83 -15.44 3.79
C MET A 8 19.20 -16.12 3.67
N VAL A 9 19.34 -17.01 2.70
CA VAL A 9 20.58 -17.78 2.46
C VAL A 9 21.41 -17.27 1.27
N VAL A 10 20.95 -16.21 0.61
CA VAL A 10 21.63 -15.54 -0.52
C VAL A 10 21.65 -14.03 -0.29
N PRO A 11 22.57 -13.27 -0.91
CA PRO A 11 22.55 -11.81 -0.82
C PRO A 11 21.18 -11.23 -1.21
N LEU A 12 20.75 -10.19 -0.50
CA LEU A 12 19.42 -9.60 -0.70
C LEU A 12 19.21 -9.08 -2.13
N GLY A 13 20.22 -8.42 -2.70
CA GLY A 13 20.18 -7.95 -4.09
C GLY A 13 19.90 -9.07 -5.10
N LEU A 14 20.53 -10.24 -4.90
CA LEU A 14 20.27 -11.44 -5.71
C LEU A 14 18.86 -11.98 -5.50
N TYR A 15 18.40 -12.04 -4.24
CA TYR A 15 17.04 -12.48 -3.92
C TYR A 15 15.98 -11.63 -4.65
N LEU A 16 16.09 -10.30 -4.56
CA LEU A 16 15.16 -9.36 -5.21
C LEU A 16 15.26 -9.43 -6.73
N SER A 17 16.48 -9.50 -7.28
CA SER A 17 16.70 -9.66 -8.72
C SER A 17 16.04 -10.93 -9.26
N ASN A 18 16.13 -12.04 -8.51
CA ASN A 18 15.48 -13.29 -8.86
C ASN A 18 13.95 -13.18 -8.79
N HIS A 19 13.42 -12.48 -7.77
CA HIS A 19 11.99 -12.22 -7.65
C HIS A 19 11.44 -11.43 -8.85
N ILE A 20 12.14 -10.37 -9.27
CA ILE A 20 11.77 -9.56 -10.44
C ILE A 20 11.85 -10.40 -11.73
N LYS A 21 12.93 -11.16 -11.93
CA LYS A 21 13.10 -12.06 -13.10
C LYS A 21 12.01 -13.13 -13.15
N PHE A 22 11.58 -13.65 -12.01
CA PHE A 22 10.47 -14.59 -11.92
C PHE A 22 9.15 -13.92 -12.33
N GLY A 23 8.85 -12.74 -11.77
CA GLY A 23 7.65 -11.98 -12.11
C GLY A 23 7.50 -11.70 -13.61
N ARG A 24 8.60 -11.35 -14.29
CA ARG A 24 8.64 -11.13 -15.75
C ARG A 24 8.26 -12.36 -16.59
N LYS A 25 8.36 -13.57 -16.04
CA LYS A 25 8.05 -14.83 -16.73
C LYS A 25 6.61 -15.29 -16.50
N LEU A 26 5.88 -14.66 -15.58
CA LEU A 26 4.50 -15.04 -15.28
C LEU A 26 3.58 -14.61 -16.42
N ARG A 27 2.83 -15.58 -16.98
CA ARG A 27 1.75 -15.29 -17.93
C ARG A 27 0.56 -14.62 -17.23
N ASN A 28 0.25 -15.07 -16.02
CA ASN A 28 -0.79 -14.54 -15.16
C ASN A 28 -0.12 -14.07 -13.86
N CYS A 29 0.28 -12.81 -13.80
CA CYS A 29 0.93 -12.24 -12.62
C CYS A 29 -0.11 -11.92 -11.54
N PRO A 30 0.04 -12.40 -10.30
CA PRO A 30 -0.90 -12.11 -9.23
C PRO A 30 -0.84 -10.63 -8.83
N LYS A 31 -1.98 -10.07 -8.44
CA LYS A 31 -2.02 -8.74 -7.81
C LYS A 31 -1.45 -8.86 -6.39
N VAL A 32 -0.51 -7.98 -6.05
CA VAL A 32 0.10 -7.89 -4.73
C VAL A 32 -0.57 -6.79 -3.93
N TYR A 33 -0.97 -7.09 -2.71
CA TYR A 33 -1.66 -6.16 -1.81
C TYR A 33 -0.83 -5.94 -0.54
N ALA A 34 -0.93 -4.74 0.01
CA ALA A 34 -0.40 -4.39 1.32
C ALA A 34 -1.55 -3.98 2.23
N THR A 35 -1.61 -4.55 3.43
CA THR A 35 -2.68 -4.30 4.41
C THR A 35 -2.08 -3.87 5.74
N ASN A 36 -2.76 -2.95 6.43
CA ASN A 36 -2.41 -2.56 7.80
C ASN A 36 -3.63 -2.66 8.72
N TYR A 37 -3.80 -3.83 9.35
CA TYR A 37 -4.88 -4.07 10.32
C TYR A 37 -4.67 -3.38 11.68
N PHE A 38 -3.47 -2.83 11.90
CA PHE A 38 -3.05 -2.26 13.18
C PHE A 38 -2.97 -0.74 13.15
N LEU A 39 -3.56 -0.11 12.13
CA LEU A 39 -3.62 1.35 12.07
C LEU A 39 -4.40 1.88 13.27
N LYS A 40 -3.80 2.84 13.97
CA LYS A 40 -4.37 3.48 15.15
C LYS A 40 -4.62 4.96 14.95
N HIS A 41 -5.63 5.48 15.63
CA HIS A 41 -5.90 6.90 15.81
C HIS A 41 -6.16 7.17 17.28
N GLU A 42 -5.47 8.16 17.86
CA GLU A 42 -5.65 8.53 19.27
C GLU A 42 -5.52 7.36 20.26
N GLY A 43 -4.65 6.39 19.92
CA GLY A 43 -4.42 5.18 20.73
C GLY A 43 -5.30 3.98 20.39
N GLU A 44 -6.43 4.22 19.74
CA GLU A 44 -7.43 3.22 19.39
C GLU A 44 -7.26 2.65 17.98
N TYR A 45 -7.61 1.38 17.80
CA TYR A 45 -7.57 0.75 16.48
C TYR A 45 -8.67 1.32 15.58
N THR A 46 -8.32 1.55 14.32
CA THR A 46 -9.27 2.03 13.30
C THR A 46 -10.10 0.91 12.66
N ASN A 47 -9.86 -0.35 13.05
CA ASN A 47 -10.53 -1.53 12.51
C ASN A 47 -10.89 -2.49 13.64
N GLU A 48 -11.97 -3.24 13.47
CA GLU A 48 -12.20 -4.43 14.27
C GLU A 48 -11.40 -5.62 13.73
N LYS A 49 -11.16 -6.63 14.58
CA LYS A 49 -10.40 -7.84 14.21
C LYS A 49 -11.03 -8.61 13.04
N VAL A 50 -12.36 -8.54 12.91
CA VAL A 50 -13.13 -9.28 11.90
C VAL A 50 -13.16 -8.57 10.55
N ASP A 51 -12.86 -7.27 10.51
CA ASP A 51 -12.91 -6.42 9.31
C ASP A 51 -11.97 -6.93 8.20
N LYS A 52 -10.97 -7.75 8.55
CA LYS A 52 -10.13 -8.49 7.59
C LYS A 52 -10.90 -9.23 6.49
N LYS A 53 -12.14 -9.65 6.77
CA LYS A 53 -12.98 -10.29 5.76
C LYS A 53 -13.31 -9.34 4.61
N VAL A 54 -13.60 -8.07 4.89
CA VAL A 54 -13.86 -7.05 3.86
C VAL A 54 -12.61 -6.78 3.02
N TRP A 55 -11.44 -6.68 3.67
CA TRP A 55 -10.17 -6.44 2.96
C TRP A 55 -9.83 -7.57 1.97
N ILE A 56 -10.10 -8.82 2.35
CA ILE A 56 -9.89 -10.00 1.50
C ILE A 56 -10.89 -10.03 0.34
N LEU A 57 -12.18 -9.78 0.61
CA LEU A 57 -13.22 -9.75 -0.44
C LEU A 57 -12.96 -8.65 -1.46
N TRP A 58 -12.54 -7.46 -1.02
CA TRP A 58 -12.17 -6.40 -1.96
C TRP A 58 -10.95 -6.80 -2.82
N ALA A 59 -9.93 -7.41 -2.22
CA ALA A 59 -8.76 -7.89 -2.96
C ALA A 59 -9.12 -8.98 -3.98
N GLU A 60 -10.08 -9.86 -3.65
CA GLU A 60 -10.59 -10.92 -4.51
C GLU A 60 -11.41 -10.35 -5.69
N GLY A 61 -12.38 -9.47 -5.43
CA GLY A 61 -13.10 -8.78 -6.51
C GLY A 61 -12.16 -7.94 -7.40
N ARG A 62 -11.11 -7.34 -6.83
CA ARG A 62 -10.04 -6.68 -7.62
C ARG A 62 -9.28 -7.66 -8.50
N VAL A 63 -9.05 -8.90 -8.08
CA VAL A 63 -8.44 -9.95 -8.93
C VAL A 63 -9.38 -10.33 -10.07
N HIS A 64 -10.69 -10.41 -9.81
CA HIS A 64 -11.71 -10.77 -10.81
C HIS A 64 -12.15 -9.60 -11.72
N GLY A 65 -11.70 -8.38 -11.44
CA GLY A 65 -12.04 -7.19 -12.25
C GLY A 65 -13.39 -6.58 -11.91
N GLU A 66 -13.96 -6.94 -10.75
CA GLU A 66 -15.26 -6.48 -10.27
C GLU A 66 -15.19 -5.04 -9.73
N TYR A 67 -14.02 -4.63 -9.22
CA TYR A 67 -13.82 -3.32 -8.62
C TYR A 67 -12.69 -2.53 -9.30
N THR A 68 -12.89 -1.22 -9.44
CA THR A 68 -11.82 -0.27 -9.79
C THR A 68 -11.05 0.17 -8.53
N ALA A 69 -10.07 1.06 -8.68
CA ALA A 69 -9.33 1.59 -7.55
C ALA A 69 -8.76 2.97 -7.86
N ILE A 70 -8.55 3.74 -6.82
CA ILE A 70 -8.01 5.09 -6.86
C ILE A 70 -6.50 5.01 -6.98
N ARG A 71 -5.91 5.59 -8.03
CA ARG A 71 -4.45 5.66 -8.17
C ARG A 71 -3.90 6.75 -7.25
N THR A 72 -2.88 6.40 -6.47
CA THR A 72 -2.12 7.33 -5.63
C THR A 72 -0.61 7.04 -5.77
N PRO A 73 0.27 7.93 -5.27
CA PRO A 73 1.70 7.66 -5.31
C PRO A 73 2.16 6.42 -4.55
N ILE A 74 1.35 5.94 -3.61
CA ILE A 74 1.67 4.77 -2.78
C ILE A 74 1.01 3.48 -3.29
N GLY A 75 0.42 3.52 -4.49
CA GLY A 75 -0.33 2.42 -5.08
C GLY A 75 -1.82 2.72 -5.21
N TYR A 76 -2.63 1.66 -5.15
CA TYR A 76 -4.06 1.73 -5.42
C TYR A 76 -4.89 1.57 -4.14
N LEU A 77 -5.87 2.45 -3.95
CA LEU A 77 -6.78 2.43 -2.80
C LEU A 77 -8.20 1.99 -3.23
N PRO A 78 -8.97 1.34 -2.35
CA PRO A 78 -10.38 1.06 -2.59
C PRO A 78 -11.21 2.33 -2.72
N HIS A 79 -12.31 2.28 -3.49
CA HIS A 79 -13.34 3.31 -3.43
C HIS A 79 -14.19 3.14 -2.16
N TYR A 80 -14.68 4.25 -1.61
CA TYR A 80 -15.55 4.23 -0.43
C TYR A 80 -16.81 3.38 -0.65
N GLU A 81 -17.49 3.56 -1.77
CA GLU A 81 -18.77 2.87 -2.04
C GLU A 81 -18.62 1.35 -2.10
N ASP A 82 -17.51 0.84 -2.63
CA ASP A 82 -17.21 -0.60 -2.63
C ASP A 82 -17.18 -1.13 -1.19
N LEU A 83 -16.40 -0.47 -0.34
CA LEU A 83 -16.23 -0.89 1.06
C LEU A 83 -17.53 -0.73 1.85
N ARG A 84 -18.23 0.38 1.68
CA ARG A 84 -19.52 0.64 2.33
C ARG A 84 -20.52 -0.47 2.00
N GLY A 85 -20.62 -0.86 0.73
CA GLY A 85 -21.45 -1.97 0.29
C GLY A 85 -21.03 -3.30 0.93
N MET A 86 -19.72 -3.58 0.99
CA MET A 86 -19.19 -4.80 1.61
C MET A 86 -19.46 -4.86 3.12
N PHE A 87 -19.23 -3.79 3.87
CA PHE A 87 -19.51 -3.75 5.32
C PHE A 87 -20.99 -3.99 5.61
N ARG A 88 -21.88 -3.37 4.82
CA ARG A 88 -23.32 -3.62 4.92
C ARG A 88 -23.66 -5.07 4.61
N HIS A 89 -23.10 -5.65 3.54
CA HIS A 89 -23.43 -7.01 3.13
C HIS A 89 -22.87 -8.08 4.08
N VAL A 90 -21.63 -7.89 4.56
CA VAL A 90 -20.88 -8.91 5.32
C VAL A 90 -21.23 -8.88 6.80
N PHE A 91 -21.50 -7.70 7.36
CA PHE A 91 -21.66 -7.50 8.79
C PHE A 91 -22.98 -6.80 9.19
N ASP A 92 -23.79 -6.36 8.23
CA ASP A 92 -24.92 -5.43 8.47
C ASP A 92 -24.51 -4.20 9.31
N ARG A 93 -23.26 -3.76 9.13
CA ARG A 93 -22.66 -2.63 9.83
C ARG A 93 -22.61 -1.42 8.90
N GLU A 94 -22.81 -0.24 9.46
CA GLU A 94 -22.49 1.00 8.76
C GLU A 94 -20.97 1.20 8.72
N TYR A 95 -20.47 1.65 7.58
CA TYR A 95 -19.08 2.06 7.39
C TYR A 95 -19.08 3.48 6.85
N THR A 96 -18.59 4.40 7.67
CA THR A 96 -18.74 5.84 7.49
C THR A 96 -17.64 6.42 6.59
N GLN A 97 -17.91 7.58 5.98
CA GLN A 97 -16.90 8.29 5.19
C GLN A 97 -15.72 8.70 6.07
N GLU A 98 -15.97 9.02 7.34
CA GLU A 98 -14.96 9.38 8.33
C GLU A 98 -14.01 8.22 8.60
N GLU A 99 -14.52 7.00 8.83
CA GLU A 99 -13.69 5.80 8.99
C GLU A 99 -12.84 5.53 7.74
N TYR A 100 -13.43 5.68 6.56
CA TYR A 100 -12.71 5.52 5.29
C TYR A 100 -11.59 6.55 5.12
N ASP A 101 -11.89 7.84 5.30
CA ASP A 101 -10.91 8.91 5.20
C ASP A 101 -9.79 8.69 6.22
N GLN A 102 -10.13 8.28 7.44
CA GLN A 102 -9.18 7.96 8.51
C GLN A 102 -8.21 6.85 8.08
N GLN A 103 -8.73 5.78 7.50
CA GLN A 103 -7.96 4.59 7.14
C GLN A 103 -7.11 4.80 5.88
N PHE A 104 -7.67 5.45 4.85
CA PHE A 104 -7.09 5.48 3.51
C PHE A 104 -6.44 6.82 3.12
N SER A 105 -6.45 7.84 3.97
CA SER A 105 -5.70 9.08 3.70
C SER A 105 -4.20 8.85 3.53
N VAL A 106 -3.63 9.44 2.48
CA VAL A 106 -2.20 9.44 2.18
C VAL A 106 -1.51 10.44 3.08
N ARG A 107 -0.75 9.92 4.06
CA ARG A 107 0.05 10.72 5.01
C ARG A 107 1.41 11.02 4.38
N VAL A 108 1.47 12.03 3.52
CA VAL A 108 2.61 12.38 2.66
C VAL A 108 3.92 12.39 3.45
N ASP A 109 3.99 13.12 4.56
CA ASP A 109 5.21 13.23 5.37
C ASP A 109 5.64 11.88 5.94
N ARG A 110 4.69 11.06 6.41
CA ARG A 110 4.97 9.72 6.95
C ARG A 110 5.48 8.77 5.87
N TYR A 111 5.00 8.89 4.64
CA TYR A 111 5.52 8.10 3.53
C TYR A 111 6.91 8.57 3.10
N LEU A 112 7.19 9.87 3.07
CA LEU A 112 8.53 10.40 2.82
C LEU A 112 9.52 9.94 3.90
N GLU A 113 9.16 10.02 5.18
CA GLU A 113 9.94 9.47 6.30
C GLU A 113 10.20 7.96 6.15
N LYS A 114 9.18 7.20 5.70
CA LYS A 114 9.31 5.77 5.45
C LYS A 114 10.30 5.51 4.31
N ILE A 115 10.21 6.25 3.20
CA ILE A 115 11.10 6.09 2.05
C ILE A 115 12.54 6.39 2.46
N ALA A 116 12.78 7.52 3.14
CA ALA A 116 14.12 7.87 3.63
C ALA A 116 14.71 6.77 4.53
N ARG A 117 13.89 6.16 5.40
CA ARG A 117 14.33 5.01 6.21
C ARG A 117 14.65 3.78 5.37
N MET A 118 13.90 3.50 4.30
CA MET A 118 14.20 2.39 3.40
C MET A 118 15.50 2.65 2.63
N GLU A 119 15.70 3.88 2.15
CA GLU A 119 16.93 4.29 1.49
C GLU A 119 18.14 4.07 2.40
N GLU A 120 18.05 4.49 3.67
CA GLU A 120 19.12 4.27 4.65
C GLU A 120 19.40 2.79 4.90
N ILE A 121 18.35 2.00 5.15
CA ILE A 121 18.50 0.56 5.50
C ILE A 121 19.14 -0.23 4.35
N TYR A 122 18.80 0.09 3.10
CA TYR A 122 19.24 -0.71 1.94
C TYR A 122 20.41 -0.08 1.17
N ARG A 123 20.93 1.10 1.58
CA ARG A 123 22.00 1.81 0.85
C ARG A 123 23.24 0.95 0.64
N ASP A 124 23.65 0.26 1.70
CA ASP A 124 24.91 -0.49 1.74
C ASP A 124 24.73 -1.96 1.33
N GLU A 125 23.52 -2.36 0.94
CA GLU A 125 23.25 -3.71 0.47
C GLU A 125 23.85 -3.92 -0.94
N PRO A 126 24.72 -4.93 -1.12
CA PRO A 126 25.38 -5.17 -2.39
C PRO A 126 24.38 -5.64 -3.47
N ASP A 127 24.62 -5.20 -4.70
CA ASP A 127 23.92 -5.66 -5.90
C ASP A 127 22.39 -5.49 -5.86
N MET A 128 21.89 -4.48 -5.15
CA MET A 128 20.46 -4.14 -5.17
C MET A 128 20.00 -3.79 -6.59
N PRO A 129 18.88 -4.38 -7.08
CA PRO A 129 18.41 -4.15 -8.44
C PRO A 129 18.00 -2.69 -8.65
N ALA A 130 18.32 -2.10 -9.81
CA ALA A 130 18.02 -0.70 -10.13
C ALA A 130 16.51 -0.40 -10.02
N GLU A 131 15.66 -1.36 -10.37
CA GLU A 131 14.20 -1.25 -10.31
C GLU A 131 13.68 -1.04 -8.88
N PHE A 132 14.40 -1.52 -7.86
CA PHE A 132 14.05 -1.24 -6.47
C PHE A 132 14.17 0.25 -6.15
N TRP A 133 15.30 0.85 -6.58
CA TRP A 133 15.57 2.27 -6.37
C TRP A 133 14.66 3.16 -7.21
N GLU A 134 14.41 2.78 -8.46
CA GLU A 134 13.48 3.49 -9.35
C GLU A 134 12.08 3.61 -8.76
N VAL A 135 11.56 2.54 -8.13
CA VAL A 135 10.26 2.58 -7.46
C VAL A 135 10.29 3.54 -6.27
N LEU A 136 11.34 3.53 -5.43
CA LEU A 136 11.44 4.45 -4.29
C LEU A 136 11.54 5.90 -4.74
N GLU A 137 12.38 6.20 -5.73
CA GLU A 137 12.57 7.55 -6.28
C GLU A 137 11.31 8.07 -6.95
N THR A 138 10.59 7.22 -7.70
CA THR A 138 9.31 7.59 -8.31
C THR A 138 8.28 7.96 -7.25
N GLN A 139 8.10 7.11 -6.22
CA GLN A 139 7.17 7.40 -5.13
C GLN A 139 7.55 8.67 -4.37
N LYS A 140 8.84 8.87 -4.11
CA LYS A 140 9.37 10.06 -3.44
C LYS A 140 9.10 11.32 -4.26
N GLY A 141 9.40 11.31 -5.55
CA GLY A 141 9.17 12.42 -6.46
C GLY A 141 7.70 12.81 -6.55
N GLU A 142 6.80 11.84 -6.73
CA GLU A 142 5.35 12.09 -6.76
C GLU A 142 4.84 12.67 -5.43
N LEU A 143 5.30 12.14 -4.29
CA LEU A 143 4.92 12.65 -2.96
C LEU A 143 5.45 14.07 -2.68
N LEU A 144 6.68 14.36 -3.08
CA LEU A 144 7.26 15.70 -2.96
C LEU A 144 6.50 16.71 -3.82
N SER A 145 6.16 16.33 -5.07
CA SER A 145 5.37 17.17 -5.96
C SER A 145 3.98 17.47 -5.38
N LEU A 146 3.31 16.47 -4.81
CA LEU A 146 2.04 16.68 -4.10
C LEU A 146 2.18 17.63 -2.91
N LYS A 147 3.26 17.50 -2.14
CA LYS A 147 3.53 18.37 -0.99
C LYS A 147 3.73 19.81 -1.44
N GLU A 148 4.49 20.02 -2.51
CA GLU A 148 4.75 21.35 -3.08
C GLU A 148 3.47 21.99 -3.64
N GLN A 149 2.66 21.23 -4.39
CA GLN A 149 1.43 21.73 -5.01
C GLN A 149 0.34 22.06 -3.99
N THR A 150 0.20 21.25 -2.94
CA THR A 150 -0.93 21.35 -2.00
C THR A 150 -0.60 22.05 -0.70
N GLY A 151 0.67 22.07 -0.29
CA GLY A 151 1.11 22.47 1.04
C GLY A 151 0.61 21.56 2.18
N LYS A 152 -0.02 20.41 1.86
CA LYS A 152 -0.63 19.51 2.84
C LYS A 152 0.26 18.33 3.15
N THR A 153 0.20 17.88 4.41
CA THR A 153 0.92 16.70 4.91
C THR A 153 0.07 15.43 4.90
N VAL A 154 -1.26 15.58 4.75
CA VAL A 154 -2.24 14.51 4.65
C VAL A 154 -3.24 14.84 3.56
N LEU A 155 -3.47 13.90 2.64
CA LEU A 155 -4.42 14.02 1.54
C LEU A 155 -5.47 12.90 1.65
N LYS A 156 -6.75 13.29 1.68
CA LYS A 156 -7.88 12.34 1.69
C LYS A 156 -7.99 11.62 0.33
N PRO A 157 -8.55 10.39 0.26
CA PRO A 157 -8.72 9.67 -1.00
C PRO A 157 -9.47 10.49 -2.07
N ALA A 158 -10.42 11.32 -1.67
CA ALA A 158 -11.18 12.19 -2.57
C ALA A 158 -10.33 13.19 -3.37
N PHE A 159 -9.09 13.49 -2.94
CA PHE A 159 -8.17 14.33 -3.71
C PHE A 159 -7.67 13.66 -4.99
N PHE A 160 -7.71 12.33 -5.05
CA PHE A 160 -7.15 11.53 -6.14
C PHE A 160 -8.22 10.99 -7.12
N LEU A 161 -9.45 11.50 -7.02
CA LEU A 161 -10.58 11.16 -7.89
C LEU A 161 -10.71 12.11 -9.07
#